data_AF-A0A2V8KXN1-F1
#
_entry.id   AF-A0A2V8KXN1-F1
#
_cell.length_a   1.000
_cell.length_b   1.000
_cell.length_c   1.000
_cell.angle_alpha   90.00
_cell.angle_beta   90.00
_cell.angle_gamma   90.00
#
_symmetry.space_group_name_H-M   'P 1'
#
loop_
_entity.id
_entity.type
_entity.pdbx_description
1 polymer ?
#
loop_
_entity_poly.entity_id
_entity_poly.type
_entity_poly.pdbx_seq_one_letter_code
_entity_poly.pdbx_strand_id
1 'polypeptide(L)'
;KLLMYHGWADQDIAPRASVNYYKKSLTGTKAPSDWVRLFMMPGMQHCGGGEGPNSFDPMAALEQWVENGKAPDQIIASHRQRDGTVDRTRPLCPYPKVAKYKGSGSIDDAASFVCGTE
;
A
#
# COMPACT_ATOMS: atom_id res chain seq x y z
N LYS A 1 15.43 2.53 7.13
CA LYS A 1 14.37 2.42 6.09
C LYS A 1 13.06 2.86 6.72
N LEU A 2 12.13 3.44 5.96
CA LEU A 2 10.86 3.95 6.45
C LEU A 2 9.73 3.45 5.54
N LEU A 3 8.79 2.70 6.11
CA LEU A 3 7.57 2.27 5.45
C LEU A 3 6.42 3.11 5.99
N MET A 4 5.81 3.89 5.11
CA MET A 4 4.64 4.70 5.41
C MET A 4 3.41 4.08 4.76
N TYR A 5 2.26 4.14 5.41
CA TYR A 5 0.98 3.81 4.79
C TYR A 5 -0.10 4.79 5.26
N HIS A 6 -1.16 4.94 4.47
CA HIS A 6 -2.34 5.74 4.82
C HIS A 6 -3.56 5.29 4.01
N GLY A 7 -4.73 5.28 4.64
CA GLY A 7 -6.00 4.99 3.99
C GLY A 7 -6.54 6.19 3.21
N TRP A 8 -6.97 5.99 1.96
CA TRP A 8 -7.59 7.07 1.19
C TRP A 8 -8.95 7.51 1.73
N ALA A 9 -9.61 6.65 2.52
CA ALA A 9 -10.89 6.93 3.16
C ALA A 9 -10.74 7.25 4.66
N ASP A 10 -9.52 7.59 5.13
CA ASP A 10 -9.29 8.06 6.48
C ASP A 10 -10.09 9.35 6.72
N GLN A 11 -11.03 9.26 7.66
CA GLN A 11 -11.94 10.33 8.02
C GLN A 11 -11.41 11.23 9.16
N ASP A 12 -10.32 10.82 9.82
CA ASP A 12 -9.75 11.50 10.98
C ASP A 12 -8.51 12.33 10.59
N ILE A 13 -7.65 11.77 9.72
CA ILE A 13 -6.43 12.43 9.24
C ILE A 13 -6.46 12.51 7.71
N ALA A 14 -6.25 13.71 7.18
CA ALA A 14 -6.30 13.91 5.73
C ALA A 14 -5.18 13.12 5.00
N PRO A 15 -5.49 12.14 4.13
CA PRO A 15 -4.48 11.30 3.46
C PRO A 15 -3.52 12.08 2.56
N ARG A 16 -3.98 13.22 2.01
CA ARG A 16 -3.15 14.12 1.22
C ARG A 16 -1.98 14.70 2.03
N ALA A 17 -2.08 14.81 3.35
CA ALA A 17 -0.98 15.27 4.20
C ALA A 17 0.21 14.30 4.14
N SER A 18 -0.03 12.98 4.21
CA SER A 18 1.03 11.98 4.06
C SER A 18 1.66 11.98 2.68
N VAL A 19 0.85 12.14 1.62
CA VAL A 19 1.36 12.29 0.25
C VAL A 19 2.26 13.52 0.12
N ASN A 20 1.82 14.66 0.66
CA ASN A 20 2.59 15.90 0.62
C ASN A 20 3.89 15.79 1.43
N TYR A 21 3.85 15.17 2.60
CA TYR A 21 5.03 14.92 3.42
C TYR A 21 6.02 14.01 2.69
N TYR A 22 5.54 12.90 2.11
CA TYR A 22 6.37 12.00 1.32
C TYR A 22 7.01 12.72 0.13
N LYS A 23 6.25 13.50 -0.65
CA LYS A 23 6.82 14.28 -1.76
C LYS A 23 7.89 15.28 -1.28
N LYS A 24 7.65 15.96 -0.16
CA LYS A 24 8.61 16.90 0.43
C LYS A 24 9.89 16.22 0.92
N SER A 25 9.80 15.03 1.51
CA SER A 25 10.97 14.29 2.00
C SER A 25 11.87 13.76 0.87
N LEU A 26 11.35 13.66 -0.35
CA LEU A 26 12.11 13.29 -1.54
C LEU A 26 12.85 14.48 -2.19
N THR A 27 12.48 15.72 -1.87
CA THR A 27 13.12 16.91 -2.44
C THR A 27 14.62 16.90 -2.12
N GLY A 28 15.46 17.02 -3.15
CA GLY A 28 16.93 17.00 -3.00
C GLY A 28 17.53 15.60 -2.83
N THR A 29 16.73 14.53 -2.87
CA THR A 29 17.21 13.14 -2.89
C THR A 29 17.39 12.64 -4.33
N LYS A 30 18.38 11.76 -4.56
CA LYS A 30 18.50 11.06 -5.84
C LYS A 30 17.37 10.03 -5.94
N ALA A 31 16.62 10.04 -7.04
CA ALA A 31 15.59 9.06 -7.32
C ALA A 31 16.21 7.73 -7.79
N PRO A 32 15.58 6.58 -7.49
CA PRO A 32 14.50 6.38 -6.50
C PRO A 32 15.04 6.43 -5.06
N SER A 33 14.24 6.88 -4.08
CA SER A 33 14.70 6.93 -2.69
C SER A 33 14.74 5.53 -2.08
N ASP A 34 15.93 5.01 -1.87
CA ASP A 34 16.14 3.67 -1.29
C ASP A 34 15.79 3.57 0.20
N TRP A 35 15.36 4.67 0.83
CA TRP A 35 15.19 4.75 2.28
C TRP A 35 13.73 4.90 2.72
N VAL A 36 12.80 5.34 1.85
CA VAL A 36 11.38 5.54 2.18
C VAL A 36 10.45 5.03 1.07
N ARG A 37 9.35 4.38 1.45
CA ARG A 37 8.24 3.99 0.57
C ARG A 37 6.90 4.33 1.23
N LEU A 38 5.97 4.89 0.45
CA LEU A 38 4.60 5.18 0.87
C LEU A 38 3.62 4.25 0.16
N PHE A 39 2.70 3.64 0.90
CA PHE A 39 1.61 2.81 0.38
C PHE A 39 0.27 3.45 0.70
N MET A 40 -0.43 3.92 -0.34
CA MET A 40 -1.77 4.51 -0.18
C MET A 40 -2.83 3.43 -0.44
N MET A 41 -3.80 3.31 0.47
CA MET A 41 -4.73 2.17 0.51
C MET A 41 -6.16 2.62 0.20
N PRO A 42 -6.67 2.38 -1.04
CA PRO A 42 -8.05 2.72 -1.40
C PRO A 42 -9.06 2.03 -0.48
N GLY A 43 -10.04 2.79 0.02
CA GLY A 43 -11.13 2.26 0.85
C GLY A 43 -10.75 1.94 2.30
N MET A 44 -9.48 2.01 2.70
CA MET A 44 -9.10 1.90 4.11
C MET A 44 -9.44 3.21 4.84
N GLN A 45 -10.06 3.07 6.02
CA GLN A 45 -10.39 4.16 6.95
C GLN A 45 -9.21 4.49 7.87
N HIS A 46 -9.48 5.14 9.01
CA HIS A 46 -8.46 5.48 9.99
C HIS A 46 -7.77 4.24 10.58
N CYS A 47 -6.48 4.07 10.29
CA CYS A 47 -5.61 2.95 10.67
C CYS A 47 -6.00 1.54 10.17
N GLY A 48 -7.29 1.27 9.96
CA GLY A 48 -7.84 -0.01 9.51
C GLY A 48 -9.33 0.11 9.18
N GLY A 49 -9.98 -1.01 8.88
CA GLY A 49 -11.40 -1.02 8.49
C GLY A 49 -11.65 -0.37 7.11
N GLY A 50 -12.93 -0.11 6.82
CA GLY A 50 -13.39 0.35 5.50
C GLY A 50 -13.54 -0.79 4.48
N GLU A 51 -14.04 -0.45 3.29
CA GLU A 51 -14.46 -1.41 2.24
C GLU A 51 -13.29 -1.98 1.40
N GLY A 52 -12.09 -1.42 1.57
CA GLY A 52 -10.90 -1.81 0.83
C GLY A 52 -10.00 -2.79 1.58
N PRO A 53 -9.10 -3.50 0.88
CA PRO A 53 -8.07 -4.31 1.53
C PRO A 53 -7.21 -3.48 2.48
N ASN A 54 -7.38 -3.72 3.79
CA ASN A 54 -6.77 -2.94 4.87
C ASN A 54 -5.86 -3.76 5.79
N SER A 55 -5.83 -5.10 5.66
CA SER A 55 -5.05 -5.98 6.51
C SER A 55 -3.81 -6.50 5.77
N PHE A 56 -2.63 -6.20 6.30
CA PHE A 56 -1.32 -6.62 5.81
C PHE A 56 -0.31 -6.64 6.96
N ASP A 57 0.88 -7.21 6.73
CA ASP A 57 1.97 -7.23 7.71
C ASP A 57 3.05 -6.19 7.35
N PRO A 58 2.98 -4.96 7.91
CA PRO A 58 4.00 -3.94 7.66
C PRO A 58 5.36 -4.29 8.29
N MET A 59 5.37 -5.07 9.37
CA MET A 59 6.60 -5.39 10.11
C MET A 59 7.44 -6.39 9.33
N ALA A 60 6.84 -7.48 8.86
CA ALA A 60 7.54 -8.44 8.00
C ALA A 60 8.09 -7.77 6.73
N ALA A 61 7.34 -6.84 6.12
CA ALA A 61 7.82 -6.09 4.97
C ALA A 61 9.00 -5.17 5.30
N LEU A 62 9.00 -4.54 6.48
CA LEU A 62 10.09 -3.67 6.93
C LEU A 62 11.34 -4.48 7.31
N GLU A 63 11.18 -5.62 7.99
CA GLU A 63 12.26 -6.56 8.34
C GLU A 63 12.99 -7.05 7.08
N GLN A 64 12.25 -7.52 6.06
CA GLN A 64 12.83 -7.92 4.79
C GLN A 64 13.63 -6.79 4.12
N TRP A 65 13.18 -5.55 4.26
CA TRP A 65 13.86 -4.41 3.67
C TRP A 65 15.13 -4.02 4.45
N VAL A 66 15.07 -4.05 5.77
CA VAL A 66 16.20 -3.66 6.63
C VAL A 66 17.27 -4.74 6.65
N GLU A 67 16.89 -6.00 6.84
CA GLU A 67 17.82 -7.10 7.06
C GLU A 67 18.34 -7.71 5.77
N ASN A 68 17.46 -7.83 4.76
CA ASN A 68 17.80 -8.51 3.50
C ASN A 68 17.96 -7.55 2.32
N GLY A 69 17.84 -6.24 2.54
CA GLY A 69 17.90 -5.23 1.48
C GLY A 69 16.75 -5.30 0.48
N LYS A 70 15.71 -6.11 0.75
CA LYS A 70 14.58 -6.35 -0.17
C LYS A 70 13.49 -5.32 0.05
N ALA A 71 13.58 -4.22 -0.67
CA ALA A 71 12.58 -3.17 -0.63
C ALA A 71 11.24 -3.67 -1.24
N PRO A 72 10.08 -3.44 -0.60
CA PRO A 72 8.81 -4.05 -1.02
C PRO A 72 8.24 -3.41 -2.29
N ASP A 73 8.39 -4.06 -3.44
CA ASP A 73 7.85 -3.56 -4.73
C ASP A 73 6.32 -3.63 -4.81
N GLN A 74 5.73 -4.47 -3.95
CA GLN A 74 4.32 -4.51 -3.60
C GLN A 74 4.16 -5.22 -2.25
N ILE A 75 3.05 -4.98 -1.56
CA ILE A 75 2.66 -5.72 -0.35
C ILE A 75 1.24 -6.23 -0.56
N ILE A 76 0.98 -7.53 -0.39
CA ILE A 76 -0.37 -8.06 -0.57
C ILE A 76 -1.20 -7.71 0.67
N ALA A 77 -2.31 -6.99 0.46
CA ALA A 77 -3.29 -6.70 1.49
C ALA A 77 -4.58 -7.48 1.24
N SER A 78 -5.32 -7.73 2.32
CA SER A 78 -6.61 -8.41 2.34
C SER A 78 -7.70 -7.51 2.92
N HIS A 79 -8.91 -7.62 2.38
CA HIS A 79 -10.13 -7.23 3.05
C HIS A 79 -10.70 -8.49 3.72
N ARG A 80 -11.32 -8.29 4.88
CA ARG A 80 -11.93 -9.38 5.66
C ARG A 80 -13.35 -9.00 6.00
N GLN A 81 -14.26 -9.95 5.81
CA GLN A 81 -15.62 -9.86 6.30
C GLN A 81 -15.64 -9.94 7.84
N ARG A 82 -16.80 -9.68 8.44
CA ARG A 82 -16.98 -9.70 9.90
C ARG A 82 -16.72 -11.07 10.53
N ASP A 83 -16.91 -12.14 9.76
CA ASP A 83 -16.63 -13.52 10.17
C ASP A 83 -15.13 -13.89 10.03
N GLY A 84 -14.29 -12.96 9.55
CA GLY A 84 -12.85 -13.15 9.34
C GLY A 84 -12.48 -13.70 7.96
N THR A 85 -13.46 -14.07 7.13
CA THR A 85 -13.26 -14.59 5.78
C THR A 85 -12.62 -13.54 4.89
N VAL A 86 -11.55 -13.90 4.18
CA VAL A 86 -10.94 -13.04 3.17
C VAL A 86 -11.77 -13.11 1.91
N ASP A 87 -12.36 -11.99 1.52
CA ASP A 87 -13.21 -11.86 0.33
C ASP A 87 -12.52 -11.12 -0.82
N ARG A 88 -11.47 -10.35 -0.54
CA ARG A 88 -10.71 -9.62 -1.55
C ARG A 88 -9.25 -9.42 -1.16
N THR A 89 -8.36 -9.54 -2.12
CA THR A 89 -6.94 -9.21 -1.99
C THR A 89 -6.48 -8.23 -3.07
N ARG A 90 -5.51 -7.37 -2.74
CA ARG A 90 -4.87 -6.43 -3.68
C ARG A 90 -3.39 -6.25 -3.39
N PRO A 91 -2.55 -6.03 -4.41
CA PRO A 91 -1.22 -5.51 -4.19
C PRO A 91 -1.31 -4.03 -3.78
N LEU A 92 -0.79 -3.69 -2.61
CA LEU A 92 -0.46 -2.32 -2.24
C LEU A 92 0.77 -1.90 -3.04
N CYS A 93 0.63 -0.81 -3.77
CA CYS A 93 1.68 -0.31 -4.66
C CYS A 93 2.43 0.86 -4.03
N PRO A 94 3.76 0.94 -4.21
CA PRO A 94 4.52 2.09 -3.76
C PRO A 94 4.09 3.34 -4.54
N TYR A 95 3.66 4.37 -3.84
CA TYR A 95 3.19 5.63 -4.40
C TYR A 95 4.27 6.26 -5.32
N PRO A 96 3.90 6.75 -6.53
CA PRO A 96 2.54 7.02 -7.01
C PRO A 96 1.91 5.88 -7.82
N LYS A 97 2.46 4.66 -7.79
CA LYS A 97 1.85 3.54 -8.52
C LYS A 97 0.53 3.11 -7.87
N VAL A 98 -0.35 2.55 -8.68
CA VAL A 98 -1.65 1.97 -8.28
C VAL A 98 -1.79 0.54 -8.80
N ALA A 99 -2.67 -0.24 -8.17
CA ALA A 99 -3.00 -1.58 -8.63
C ALA A 99 -3.88 -1.52 -9.90
N LYS A 100 -3.37 -2.01 -11.02
CA LYS A 100 -4.08 -2.10 -12.29
C LYS A 100 -4.49 -3.54 -12.57
N TYR A 101 -5.77 -3.75 -12.89
CA TYR A 101 -6.28 -5.06 -13.30
C TYR A 101 -5.65 -5.47 -14.64
N LYS A 102 -5.21 -6.72 -14.75
CA LYS A 102 -4.57 -7.24 -15.97
C LYS A 102 -5.55 -7.52 -17.12
N GLY A 103 -6.86 -7.36 -16.89
CA GLY A 103 -7.91 -7.62 -17.88
C GLY A 103 -8.45 -9.05 -17.86
N SER A 104 -7.87 -9.94 -17.05
CA SER A 104 -8.34 -11.33 -16.87
C SER A 104 -8.06 -11.83 -15.45
N GLY A 105 -8.80 -12.88 -15.03
CA GLY A 105 -8.76 -13.44 -13.69
C GLY A 105 -9.87 -12.91 -12.78
N SER A 106 -9.93 -13.38 -11.54
CA SER A 106 -10.89 -12.85 -10.56
C SER A 106 -10.53 -11.42 -10.19
N ILE A 107 -11.53 -10.52 -10.15
CA ILE A 107 -11.34 -9.19 -9.60
C ILE A 107 -11.17 -9.22 -8.08
N ASP A 108 -11.32 -10.33 -7.39
CA ASP A 108 -11.09 -10.41 -5.93
C ASP A 108 -9.71 -10.97 -5.58
N ASP A 109 -8.93 -11.38 -6.57
CA ASP A 109 -7.59 -11.95 -6.40
C ASP A 109 -6.50 -10.94 -6.77
N ALA A 110 -5.55 -10.70 -5.85
CA ALA A 110 -4.39 -9.86 -6.06
C ALA A 110 -3.53 -10.33 -7.23
N ALA A 111 -3.50 -11.64 -7.53
CA ALA A 111 -2.76 -12.20 -8.65
C ALA A 111 -3.26 -11.68 -10.01
N SER A 112 -4.48 -11.13 -10.08
CA SER A 112 -5.05 -10.51 -11.29
C SER A 112 -4.65 -9.05 -11.48
N PHE A 113 -3.81 -8.49 -10.60
CA PHE A 113 -3.39 -7.08 -10.62
C PHE A 113 -1.88 -6.93 -10.74
N VAL A 114 -1.44 -5.76 -11.19
CA VAL A 114 -0.03 -5.35 -11.24
C VAL A 114 0.10 -3.88 -10.84
N CYS A 115 1.19 -3.52 -10.15
CA CYS A 115 1.47 -2.11 -9.86
C CYS A 115 1.95 -1.37 -11.11
N GLY A 116 1.20 -0.36 -11.53
CA GLY A 116 1.53 0.52 -12.66
C GLY A 116 1.38 2.00 -12.27
N THR A 117 1.92 2.90 -13.09
CA THR A 117 1.53 4.32 -13.02
C THR A 117 0.03 4.43 -13.25
N GLU A 118 -0.67 5.43 -12.70
CA GLU A 118 -2.04 5.74 -13.15
C GLU A 118 -2.12 5.95 -14.67
#